data_AF-A0A845GCK3-F1
#
_entry.id   AF-A0A845GCK3-F1
#
_cell.length_a   1.000
_cell.length_b   1.000
_cell.length_c   1.000
_cell.angle_alpha   90.00
_cell.angle_beta   90.00
_cell.angle_gamma   90.00
#
_symmetry.space_group_name_H-M   'P 1'
#
loop_
_entity.id
_entity.type
_entity.pdbx_description
1 polymer ?
#
loop_
_entity_poly.entity_id
_entity_poly.type
_entity_poly.pdbx_seq_one_letter_code
_entity_poly.pdbx_strand_id
1 'polypeptide(L)'
;AGRPPRGGTALAAVSGYTSFIAHAGGPPVMMYLLPQRLPSRVYVATLNAFFLTVNAAKLLPYGWNGQFSAANLAASAMLSPLVPLGVAIGAWLTGRINQRMFYAAAQACLLATGIALLASAGSAP
;
A
#
# COMPACT_ATOMS: atom_id res chain seq x y z
N ALA A 1 -14.22 9.71 -21.38
CA ALA A 1 -13.56 9.65 -20.06
C ALA A 1 -14.63 9.52 -18.99
N GLY A 2 -14.87 8.33 -18.46
CA GLY A 2 -15.90 8.08 -17.45
C GLY A 2 -15.45 8.65 -16.10
N ARG A 3 -16.34 9.38 -15.41
CA ARG A 3 -16.09 9.87 -14.04
C ARG A 3 -15.60 8.70 -13.18
N PRO A 4 -14.51 8.85 -12.41
CA PRO A 4 -14.13 7.79 -11.49
C PRO A 4 -15.33 7.53 -10.57
N PRO A 5 -15.72 6.26 -10.34
CA PRO A 5 -16.83 5.96 -9.44
C PRO A 5 -16.54 6.65 -8.10
N ARG A 6 -17.50 7.40 -7.57
CA ARG A 6 -17.33 8.23 -6.35
C ARG A 6 -16.74 7.44 -5.17
N GLY A 7 -16.98 6.13 -5.12
CA GLY A 7 -16.37 5.23 -4.14
C GLY A 7 -14.85 5.06 -4.29
N GLY A 8 -14.32 5.04 -5.51
CA GLY A 8 -12.89 4.91 -5.77
C GLY A 8 -12.09 6.13 -5.29
N THR A 9 -12.61 7.35 -5.50
CA THR A 9 -11.98 8.58 -5.00
C THR A 9 -11.98 8.65 -3.48
N ALA A 10 -13.07 8.22 -2.83
CA ALA A 10 -13.16 8.18 -1.37
C ALA A 10 -12.18 7.16 -0.78
N LEU A 11 -12.13 5.94 -1.33
CA LEU A 11 -11.22 4.89 -0.88
C LEU A 11 -9.75 5.25 -1.11
N ALA A 12 -9.43 5.95 -2.21
CA ALA A 12 -8.09 6.48 -2.46
C ALA A 12 -7.69 7.54 -1.41
N ALA A 13 -8.60 8.44 -1.04
CA ALA A 13 -8.36 9.43 0.01
C ALA A 13 -8.14 8.77 1.39
N VAL A 14 -9.00 7.81 1.76
CA VAL A 14 -8.84 7.03 2.99
C VAL A 14 -7.53 6.28 3.00
N SER A 15 -7.17 5.63 1.88
CA SER A 15 -5.88 4.95 1.71
C SER A 15 -4.69 5.90 1.93
N GLY A 16 -4.72 7.10 1.33
CA GLY A 16 -3.68 8.11 1.53
C GLY A 16 -3.55 8.53 2.99
N TYR A 17 -4.68 8.81 3.64
CA TYR A 17 -4.74 9.19 5.05
C TYR A 17 -4.20 8.08 5.98
N THR A 18 -4.70 6.85 5.86
CA THR A 18 -4.24 5.73 6.70
C THR A 18 -2.79 5.33 6.42
N SER A 19 -2.32 5.53 5.18
CA SER A 19 -0.91 5.35 4.81
C SER A 19 0.00 6.38 5.49
N PHE A 20 -0.49 7.60 5.70
CA PHE A 20 0.30 8.64 6.37
C PHE A 20 0.40 8.40 7.89
N ILE A 21 -0.71 8.08 8.55
CA ILE A 21 -0.77 7.93 10.02
C ILE A 21 -0.18 6.60 10.50
N ALA A 22 -0.57 5.49 9.88
CA ALA A 22 -0.29 4.15 10.40
C ALA A 22 0.45 3.26 9.38
N HIS A 23 0.87 3.81 8.24
CA HIS A 23 1.39 3.05 7.10
C HIS A 23 0.42 1.97 6.56
N ALA A 24 -0.86 2.05 6.94
CA ALA A 24 -1.90 1.06 6.68
C ALA A 24 -2.78 1.45 5.47
N GLY A 25 -2.15 1.94 4.39
CA GLY A 25 -2.85 2.38 3.18
C GLY A 25 -3.39 1.26 2.30
N GLY A 26 -2.88 0.04 2.47
CA GLY A 26 -3.20 -1.12 1.61
C GLY A 26 -4.69 -1.48 1.56
N PRO A 27 -5.35 -1.74 2.70
CA PRO A 27 -6.70 -2.30 2.71
C PRO A 27 -7.75 -1.47 1.94
N PRO A 28 -7.85 -0.13 2.09
CA PRO A 28 -8.87 0.65 1.38
C PRO A 28 -8.70 0.62 -0.15
N VAL A 29 -7.46 0.68 -0.66
CA VAL A 29 -7.22 0.60 -2.11
C VAL A 29 -7.43 -0.84 -2.63
N MET A 30 -7.10 -1.85 -1.84
CA MET A 30 -7.38 -3.26 -2.18
C MET A 30 -8.88 -3.54 -2.26
N MET A 31 -9.70 -2.96 -1.37
CA MET A 31 -11.17 -3.06 -1.44
C MET A 31 -11.73 -2.55 -2.78
N TYR A 32 -11.09 -1.54 -3.37
CA TYR A 32 -11.48 -1.01 -4.68
C TYR A 32 -10.97 -1.86 -5.86
N LEU A 33 -9.73 -2.35 -5.79
CA LEU A 33 -9.06 -3.04 -6.91
C LEU A 33 -9.35 -4.54 -6.98
N LEU A 34 -9.56 -5.23 -5.84
CA LEU A 34 -9.81 -6.68 -5.81
C LEU A 34 -11.04 -7.10 -6.63
N PRO A 35 -12.20 -6.40 -6.52
CA PRO A 35 -13.39 -6.75 -7.31
C PRO A 35 -13.19 -6.63 -8.82
N GLN A 36 -12.18 -5.86 -9.27
CA GLN A 36 -11.92 -5.62 -10.70
C GLN A 36 -11.22 -6.79 -11.40
N ARG A 37 -10.77 -7.81 -10.66
CA ARG A 37 -10.19 -9.05 -11.18
C ARG A 37 -9.07 -8.86 -12.24
N LEU A 38 -8.30 -7.77 -12.10
CA LEU A 38 -7.17 -7.44 -12.95
C LEU A 38 -6.12 -8.58 -13.01
N PRO A 39 -5.40 -8.72 -14.14
CA PRO A 39 -4.21 -9.59 -14.18
C PRO A 39 -3.24 -9.25 -13.03
N SER A 40 -2.68 -10.25 -12.35
CA SER A 40 -1.84 -10.04 -11.16
C SER A 40 -0.72 -9.02 -11.37
N ARG A 41 -0.09 -9.02 -12.55
CA ARG A 41 0.94 -8.02 -12.92
C ARG A 41 0.39 -6.61 -13.01
N VAL A 42 -0.78 -6.43 -13.62
CA VAL A 42 -1.45 -5.13 -13.74
C VAL A 42 -1.90 -4.63 -12.38
N TYR A 43 -2.45 -5.53 -11.54
CA TYR A 43 -2.83 -5.19 -10.18
C TYR A 43 -1.65 -4.66 -9.35
N VAL A 44 -0.52 -5.39 -9.36
CA VAL A 44 0.70 -4.98 -8.64
C VAL A 44 1.27 -3.69 -9.21
N ALA A 45 1.30 -3.52 -10.54
CA ALA A 45 1.77 -2.29 -11.17
C ALA A 45 0.90 -1.08 -10.77
N THR A 46 -0.43 -1.23 -10.77
CA THR A 46 -1.37 -0.19 -10.35
C THR A 46 -1.17 0.21 -8.89
N LEU A 47 -1.02 -0.77 -8.00
CA LEU A 47 -0.72 -0.49 -6.59
C LEU A 47 0.61 0.24 -6.42
N ASN A 48 1.65 -0.18 -7.13
CA ASN A 48 2.96 0.47 -7.08
C ASN A 48 2.88 1.92 -7.55
N ALA A 49 2.20 2.19 -8.67
CA ALA A 49 2.02 3.55 -9.18
C ALA A 49 1.19 4.42 -8.21
N PHE A 50 0.13 3.85 -7.63
CA PHE A 50 -0.68 4.52 -6.62
C PHE A 50 0.15 4.89 -5.38
N PHE A 51 0.85 3.92 -4.78
CA PHE A 51 1.65 4.17 -3.58
C PHE A 51 2.89 5.02 -3.85
N LEU A 52 3.47 4.97 -5.04
CA LEU A 52 4.52 5.91 -5.44
C LEU A 52 4.00 7.35 -5.34
N THR A 53 2.82 7.61 -5.89
CA THR A 53 2.19 8.94 -5.86
C THR A 53 1.85 9.36 -4.43
N VAL A 54 1.23 8.47 -3.66
CA VAL A 54 0.90 8.72 -2.25
C VAL A 54 2.15 8.98 -1.42
N ASN A 55 3.19 8.15 -1.55
CA ASN A 55 4.43 8.31 -0.79
C ASN A 55 5.21 9.56 -1.20
N ALA A 56 5.21 9.94 -2.48
CA ALA A 56 5.77 11.21 -2.93
C ALA A 56 5.05 12.40 -2.26
N ALA A 57 3.72 12.35 -2.18
CA ALA A 57 2.94 13.37 -1.47
C ALA A 57 3.27 13.44 0.04
N LYS A 58 3.71 12.32 0.67
CA LYS A 58 4.15 12.31 2.08
C LYS A 58 5.45 13.09 2.33
N LEU A 59 6.28 13.31 1.31
CA LEU A 59 7.56 14.00 1.49
C LEU A 59 7.39 15.44 1.99
N LEU A 60 6.32 16.13 1.57
CA LEU A 60 5.99 17.48 2.03
C LEU A 60 5.69 17.53 3.54
N PRO A 61 4.70 16.80 4.08
CA PRO A 61 4.43 16.79 5.51
C PRO A 61 5.57 16.16 6.32
N TYR A 62 6.33 15.20 5.79
CA TYR A 62 7.53 14.69 6.46
C TYR A 62 8.62 15.74 6.58
N GLY A 63 8.80 16.59 5.56
CA GLY A 63 9.69 17.73 5.61
C GLY A 63 9.28 18.74 6.68
N TRP A 64 7.98 19.08 6.75
CA TRP A 64 7.46 19.96 7.82
C TRP A 64 7.65 19.32 9.20
N ASN A 65 7.42 18.02 9.35
CA ASN A 65 7.60 17.29 10.62
C ASN A 65 9.08 17.03 10.98
N GLY A 66 10.05 17.61 10.27
CA GLY A 66 11.48 17.48 10.60
C GLY A 66 12.05 16.07 10.41
N GLN A 67 11.39 15.22 9.62
CA GLN A 67 11.82 13.83 9.42
C GLN A 67 13.08 13.71 8.55
N PHE A 68 13.50 14.78 7.86
CA PHE A 68 14.74 14.85 7.08
C PHE A 68 15.95 15.26 7.94
N SER A 69 16.08 14.70 9.14
CA SER A 69 17.28 14.89 9.95
C SER A 69 18.45 14.07 9.39
N ALA A 70 19.68 14.52 9.61
CA ALA A 70 20.89 13.82 9.14
C ALA A 70 20.96 12.37 9.65
N ALA A 71 20.54 12.12 10.89
CA ALA A 71 20.48 10.78 11.47
C ALA A 71 19.48 9.87 10.71
N ASN A 72 18.28 10.38 10.41
CA ASN A 72 17.25 9.60 9.73
C ASN A 72 17.61 9.34 8.25
N LEU A 73 18.24 10.32 7.60
CA LEU A 73 18.77 10.18 6.25
C LEU A 73 19.93 9.18 6.18
N ALA A 74 20.85 9.21 7.16
CA ALA A 74 21.94 8.24 7.24
C ALA A 74 21.41 6.81 7.45
N ALA A 75 20.47 6.62 8.39
CA ALA A 75 19.82 5.34 8.60
C ALA A 75 19.11 4.84 7.33
N SER A 76 18.39 5.73 6.64
CA SER A 76 17.72 5.41 5.36
C SER A 76 18.72 5.04 4.26
N ALA A 77 19.85 5.75 4.17
CA ALA A 77 20.89 5.47 3.19
C ALA A 77 21.56 4.10 3.45
N MET A 78 21.81 3.75 4.71
CA MET A 78 22.36 2.44 5.09
C MET A 78 21.42 1.28 4.72
N LEU A 79 20.11 1.48 4.82
CA LEU A 79 19.09 0.49 4.47
C LEU A 79 18.70 0.51 2.99
N SER A 80 18.99 1.59 2.27
CA SER A 80 18.66 1.76 0.84
C SER A 80 19.15 0.63 -0.08
N PRO A 81 20.30 -0.05 0.15
CA PRO A 81 20.73 -1.16 -0.69
C PRO A 81 19.79 -2.38 -0.64
N LEU A 82 18.98 -2.51 0.42
CA LEU A 82 18.00 -3.59 0.54
C LEU A 82 16.78 -3.36 -0.36
N VAL A 83 16.52 -2.12 -0.78
CA VAL A 83 15.39 -1.75 -1.64
C VAL A 83 15.44 -2.46 -3.00
N PRO A 84 16.52 -2.37 -3.81
CA PRO A 84 16.57 -3.05 -5.10
C PRO A 84 16.45 -4.58 -4.96
N LEU A 85 17.00 -5.16 -3.89
CA LEU A 85 16.86 -6.59 -3.60
C LEU A 85 15.39 -6.96 -3.36
N GLY A 86 14.68 -6.20 -2.52
CA GLY A 86 13.25 -6.40 -2.26
C GLY A 86 12.40 -6.23 -3.52
N VAL A 87 12.68 -5.23 -4.34
CA VAL A 87 12.00 -5.00 -5.63
C VAL A 87 12.22 -6.17 -6.59
N ALA A 88 13.46 -6.67 -6.70
CA ALA A 88 13.78 -7.81 -7.56
C ALA A 88 13.04 -9.08 -7.12
N ILE A 89 13.04 -9.39 -5.81
CA ILE A 89 12.31 -10.52 -5.25
C ILE A 89 10.81 -10.39 -5.51
N GLY A 90 10.23 -9.22 -5.27
CA GLY A 90 8.81 -8.95 -5.50
C GLY A 90 8.41 -9.09 -6.99
N ALA A 91 9.23 -8.56 -7.89
CA ALA A 91 9.01 -8.69 -9.34
C ALA A 91 9.09 -10.16 -9.80
N TRP A 92 10.09 -10.91 -9.31
CA TRP A 92 10.25 -12.34 -9.58
C TRP A 92 9.04 -13.15 -9.08
N LEU A 93 8.60 -12.89 -7.85
CA LEU A 93 7.48 -13.61 -7.24
C LEU A 93 6.15 -13.33 -7.96
N THR A 94 5.89 -12.06 -8.32
CA THR A 94 4.69 -11.67 -9.07
C THR A 94 4.61 -12.36 -10.44
N GLY A 95 5.77 -12.69 -11.04
CA GLY A 95 5.85 -13.44 -12.28
C GLY A 95 5.57 -14.94 -12.15
N ARG A 96 5.68 -15.51 -10.94
CA ARG A 96 5.57 -16.96 -10.65
C ARG A 96 4.22 -17.37 -10.06
N ILE A 97 3.54 -16.46 -9.36
CA ILE A 97 2.26 -16.74 -8.72
C ILE A 97 1.14 -16.81 -9.78
N ASN A 98 0.33 -17.87 -9.72
CA ASN A 98 -0.87 -17.96 -10.57
C ASN A 98 -1.98 -17.02 -10.07
N GLN A 99 -2.85 -16.60 -10.97
CA GLN A 99 -3.91 -15.62 -10.68
C GLN A 99 -4.79 -16.06 -9.48
N ARG A 100 -5.14 -17.35 -9.39
CA ARG A 100 -6.01 -17.86 -8.33
C ARG A 100 -5.37 -17.73 -6.94
N MET A 101 -4.09 -18.11 -6.81
CA MET A 101 -3.35 -18.00 -5.57
C MET A 101 -3.09 -16.55 -5.18
N PHE A 102 -2.85 -15.67 -6.16
CA PHE A 102 -2.73 -14.24 -5.93
C PHE A 102 -3.98 -13.66 -5.27
N TYR A 103 -5.15 -13.93 -5.86
CA TYR A 103 -6.42 -13.45 -5.32
C TYR A 103 -6.74 -14.06 -3.95
N ALA A 104 -6.52 -15.36 -3.77
CA ALA A 104 -6.74 -16.03 -2.49
C ALA A 104 -5.87 -15.41 -1.38
N ALA A 105 -4.58 -15.20 -1.64
CA ALA A 105 -3.67 -14.56 -0.68
C ALA A 105 -4.08 -13.11 -0.39
N ALA A 106 -4.36 -12.30 -1.42
CA ALA A 106 -4.75 -10.91 -1.24
C ALA A 106 -6.08 -10.75 -0.48
N GLN A 107 -7.06 -11.61 -0.74
CA GLN A 107 -8.33 -11.64 -0.01
C GLN A 107 -8.14 -12.11 1.42
N ALA A 108 -7.30 -13.12 1.66
CA ALA A 108 -6.99 -13.59 3.01
C ALA A 108 -6.30 -12.49 3.85
N CYS A 109 -5.33 -11.78 3.28
CA CYS A 109 -4.69 -10.64 3.95
C CYS A 109 -5.67 -9.50 4.24
N LEU A 110 -6.54 -9.18 3.27
CA LEU A 110 -7.55 -8.14 3.47
C LEU A 110 -8.55 -8.53 4.57
N LEU A 111 -9.01 -9.78 4.58
CA LEU A 111 -9.89 -10.31 5.62
C LEU A 111 -9.20 -10.27 7.00
N ALA A 112 -7.96 -10.76 7.08
CA ALA A 112 -7.17 -10.75 8.31
C ALA A 112 -6.99 -9.33 8.85
N THR A 113 -6.75 -8.36 7.97
CA THR A 113 -6.63 -6.94 8.37
C THR A 113 -7.97 -6.38 8.84
N GLY A 114 -9.08 -6.73 8.17
CA GLY A 114 -10.42 -6.37 8.61
C GLY A 114 -10.73 -6.91 10.01
N ILE A 115 -10.41 -8.17 10.27
CA ILE A 115 -10.57 -8.80 11.59
C ILE A 115 -9.68 -8.10 12.63
N ALA A 116 -8.42 -7.86 12.32
CA ALA A 116 -7.48 -7.19 13.22
C ALA A 116 -7.95 -5.77 13.59
N LEU A 117 -8.52 -5.03 12.63
CA LEU A 117 -9.08 -3.70 12.87
C LEU A 117 -10.29 -3.77 13.81
N LEU A 118 -11.23 -4.70 13.59
CA LEU A 118 -12.39 -4.89 14.47
C LEU A 118 -11.96 -5.29 15.89
N ALA A 119 -10.98 -6.17 16.02
CA ALA A 119 -10.42 -6.58 17.30
C ALA A 119 -9.77 -5.39 18.03
N SER A 120 -8.94 -4.61 17.33
CA SER A 120 -8.27 -3.44 17.91
C SER A 120 -9.22 -2.32 18.31
N ALA A 121 -10.33 -2.16 17.58
CA ALA A 121 -11.38 -1.19 17.91
C ALA A 121 -12.13 -1.57 19.20
N GLY A 122 -12.30 -2.86 19.48
CA GLY A 122 -12.95 -3.35 20.70
C GLY A 122 -12.06 -3.34 21.95
N SER A 123 -10.74 -3.19 21.78
CA SER A 123 -9.76 -3.12 22.87
C SER A 123 -9.34 -1.70 23.25
N ALA A 124 -9.96 -0.67 22.67
CA ALA A 124 -9.72 0.72 23.03
C ALA A 124 -10.33 1.02 24.43
N PRO A 125 -9.56 1.56 25.40
CA PRO A 125 -10.09 1.96 26.71
C PRO A 125 -11.07 3.13 26.62
#